data_AF-M5RIE7-F1
#
_entry.id   AF-M5RIE7-F1
#
_cell.length_a   1.000
_cell.length_b   1.000
_cell.length_c   1.000
_cell.angle_alpha   90.00
_cell.angle_beta   90.00
_cell.angle_gamma   90.00
#
_symmetry.space_group_name_H-M   'P 1'
#
loop_
_entity.id
_entity.type
_entity.pdbx_description
1 polymer ?
#
loop_
_entity_poly.entity_id
_entity_poly.type
_entity_poly.pdbx_seq_one_letter_code
_entity_poly.pdbx_strand_id
1 'polypeptide(L)'
;MLFMSATKCSLVVGKQRFRLLIEKRAKPNPSPRNERAKRMKTFSDNKGEIWTLSLTLQRTRKMRDVLGLDLLNPNHFLQVLNSLTDRMAFCFLLCEEKAKQLGIDADDYEERLYDTPQRDGVSAEASQALIQECEDFFLKLGQKALAAIARKSIESMKSGKERVDELMKTGQFDSLLQKAQDEMNAMMDSQLPPSVGSGSSNSQPSQESTGST
;
A
#
# COMPACT_ATOMS: atom_id res chain seq x y z
N MET A 1 16.90 38.77 -1.72
CA MET A 1 17.09 40.05 -1.01
C MET A 1 16.15 40.10 0.17
N LEU A 2 16.66 39.95 1.40
CA LEU A 2 15.88 40.13 2.63
C LEU A 2 16.02 41.57 3.11
N PHE A 3 14.92 42.31 3.18
CA PHE A 3 14.86 43.58 3.89
C PHE A 3 14.57 43.31 5.37
N MET A 4 15.58 43.47 6.24
CA MET A 4 15.37 43.50 7.69
C MET A 4 15.05 44.93 8.10
N SER A 5 13.80 45.19 8.50
CA SER A 5 13.42 46.46 9.13
C SER A 5 13.38 46.28 10.65
N ALA A 6 14.34 46.90 11.34
CA ALA A 6 14.42 46.93 12.80
C ALA A 6 13.71 48.19 13.33
N THR A 7 12.59 48.02 14.03
CA THR A 7 11.89 49.13 14.69
C THR A 7 12.56 49.41 16.04
N LYS A 8 13.26 50.54 16.17
CA LYS A 8 13.86 50.98 17.43
C LYS A 8 12.82 51.71 18.29
N CYS A 9 12.32 51.08 19.35
CA CYS A 9 11.63 51.78 20.44
C CYS A 9 12.67 52.16 21.52
N SER A 10 12.75 53.45 21.84
CA SER A 10 13.52 53.91 23.01
C SER A 10 12.54 54.29 24.11
N LEU A 11 12.69 53.68 25.29
CA LEU A 11 11.98 54.07 26.51
C LEU A 11 12.96 54.88 27.38
N VAL A 12 12.56 56.07 27.81
CA VAL A 12 13.37 56.92 28.70
C VAL A 12 12.71 56.94 30.07
N VAL A 13 13.43 56.50 31.10
CA VAL A 13 13.03 56.61 32.51
C VAL A 13 14.17 57.34 33.24
N GLY A 14 13.97 58.61 33.54
CA GLY A 14 15.00 59.47 34.17
C GLY A 14 16.25 59.71 33.31
N LYS A 15 17.43 59.85 33.94
CA LYS A 15 18.72 60.13 33.27
C LYS A 15 19.40 58.89 32.64
N GLN A 16 18.79 57.70 32.70
CA GLN A 16 19.35 56.50 32.07
C GLN A 16 18.56 56.08 30.83
N ARG A 17 19.27 55.89 29.71
CA ARG A 17 18.73 55.33 28.46
C ARG A 17 18.90 53.80 28.48
N PHE A 18 17.80 53.07 28.60
CA PHE A 18 17.80 51.62 28.39
C PHE A 18 17.47 51.31 26.93
N ARG A 19 18.39 50.62 26.26
CA ARG A 19 18.24 50.17 24.87
C ARG A 19 17.68 48.75 24.89
N LEU A 20 16.36 48.59 24.85
CA LEU A 20 15.73 47.28 24.71
C LEU A 20 15.88 46.79 23.26
N LEU A 21 16.78 45.82 23.04
CA LEU A 21 16.79 45.05 21.81
C LEU A 21 15.68 43.98 21.92
N ILE A 22 14.52 44.25 21.32
CA ILE A 22 13.49 43.24 21.11
C ILE A 22 13.87 42.49 19.83
N GLU A 23 14.55 41.36 20.00
CA GLU A 23 14.83 40.42 18.93
C GLU A 23 13.52 39.75 18.51
N LYS A 24 12.93 40.21 17.39
CA LYS A 24 11.80 39.51 16.76
C LYS A 24 12.33 38.18 16.23
N ARG A 25 12.24 37.11 17.05
CA ARG A 25 12.45 35.74 16.59
C ARG A 25 11.45 35.45 15.47
N ALA A 26 11.95 35.33 14.24
CA ALA A 26 11.18 34.84 13.11
C ALA A 26 10.65 33.45 13.48
N LYS A 27 9.34 33.24 13.34
CA LYS A 27 8.76 31.90 13.47
C LYS A 27 9.42 31.00 12.43
N PRO A 28 9.92 29.81 12.79
CA PRO A 28 10.52 28.91 11.82
C PRO A 28 9.47 28.58 10.75
N ASN A 29 9.84 28.77 9.49
CA ASN A 29 9.03 28.42 8.34
C ASN A 29 8.68 26.92 8.44
N PRO A 30 7.40 26.51 8.46
CA PRO A 30 7.06 25.10 8.56
C PRO A 30 7.67 24.37 7.38
N SER A 31 8.54 23.40 7.66
CA SER A 31 9.10 22.53 6.62
C SER A 31 7.95 21.88 5.84
N PRO A 32 8.02 21.77 4.50
CA PRO A 32 6.98 21.14 3.68
C PRO A 32 6.66 19.69 4.10
N ARG A 33 7.58 19.05 4.85
CA ARG A 33 7.37 17.74 5.46
C ARG A 33 6.26 17.73 6.54
N ASN A 34 6.06 18.85 7.25
CA ASN A 34 5.05 18.98 8.30
C ASN A 34 3.64 19.29 7.78
N GLU A 35 3.51 19.83 6.56
CA GLU A 35 2.18 20.09 5.98
C GLU A 35 1.50 18.82 5.46
N ARG A 36 2.27 17.85 4.96
CA ARG A 36 1.75 16.54 4.54
C ARG A 36 1.15 15.76 5.71
N ALA A 37 1.74 15.85 6.89
CA ALA A 37 1.31 15.15 8.11
C ALA A 37 -0.01 15.69 8.73
N LYS A 38 -0.52 16.82 8.21
CA LYS A 38 -1.67 17.51 8.80
C LYS A 38 -2.98 17.32 8.02
N ARG A 39 -2.95 16.88 6.77
CA ARG A 39 -4.18 16.72 5.97
C ARG A 39 -4.71 15.30 6.10
N MET A 40 -5.95 15.18 6.57
CA MET A 40 -6.75 13.96 6.54
C MET A 40 -6.68 13.35 5.14
N LYS A 41 -6.57 12.02 5.05
CA LYS A 41 -6.51 11.34 3.74
C LYS A 41 -7.91 11.10 3.23
N THR A 42 -8.10 11.35 1.95
CA THR A 42 -9.39 11.21 1.29
C THR A 42 -9.22 10.50 -0.04
N PHE A 43 -10.27 9.81 -0.47
CA PHE A 43 -10.38 9.27 -1.83
C PHE A 43 -11.84 9.37 -2.28
N SER A 44 -12.09 9.23 -3.58
CA SER A 44 -13.45 9.25 -4.13
C SER A 44 -13.85 7.87 -4.65
N ASP A 45 -15.11 7.49 -4.50
CA ASP A 45 -15.65 6.26 -5.09
C ASP A 45 -16.18 6.46 -6.52
N ASN A 46 -16.68 5.40 -7.15
CA ASN A 46 -17.26 5.48 -8.50
C ASN A 46 -18.56 6.28 -8.60
N LYS A 47 -19.23 6.55 -7.47
CA LYS A 47 -20.42 7.41 -7.42
C LYS A 47 -20.06 8.87 -7.12
N GLY A 48 -18.77 9.20 -7.05
CA GLY A 48 -18.26 10.54 -6.78
C GLY A 48 -18.30 10.93 -5.30
N GLU A 49 -18.62 9.98 -4.40
CA GLU A 49 -18.64 10.24 -2.97
C GLU A 49 -17.21 10.33 -2.41
N ILE A 50 -16.96 11.32 -1.56
CA ILE A 50 -15.63 11.57 -0.98
C ILE A 50 -15.54 10.90 0.38
N TRP A 51 -14.68 9.91 0.51
CA TRP A 51 -14.45 9.17 1.74
C TRP A 51 -13.25 9.75 2.47
N THR A 52 -13.40 10.04 3.77
CA THR A 52 -12.34 10.61 4.61
C THR A 52 -11.88 9.60 5.64
N LEU A 53 -10.59 9.29 5.62
CA LEU A 53 -9.92 8.41 6.55
C LEU A 53 -9.31 9.23 7.69
N SER A 54 -9.53 8.78 8.92
CA SER A 54 -8.94 9.39 10.10
C SER A 54 -8.66 8.34 11.17
N LEU A 55 -7.39 8.13 11.48
CA LEU A 55 -6.92 7.21 12.50
C LEU A 55 -6.72 7.91 13.85
N THR A 56 -7.23 7.28 14.90
CA THR A 56 -6.99 7.64 16.30
C THR A 56 -6.75 6.37 17.11
N LEU A 57 -6.12 6.49 18.29
CA LEU A 57 -5.92 5.34 19.19
C LEU A 57 -7.24 4.67 19.62
N GLN A 58 -8.35 5.40 19.62
CA GLN A 58 -9.66 4.83 19.91
C GLN A 58 -10.17 4.00 18.73
N ARG A 59 -10.05 4.52 17.50
CA ARG A 59 -10.46 3.81 16.30
C ARG A 59 -9.62 2.57 16.06
N THR A 60 -8.30 2.64 16.26
CA THR A 60 -7.43 1.46 16.12
C THR A 60 -7.79 0.35 17.11
N ARG A 61 -8.13 0.68 18.36
CA ARG A 61 -8.61 -0.30 19.33
C ARG A 61 -9.91 -0.96 18.87
N LYS A 62 -10.90 -0.18 18.45
CA LYS A 62 -12.16 -0.72 17.92
C LYS A 62 -11.93 -1.65 16.74
N MET A 63 -11.10 -1.25 15.77
CA MET A 63 -10.83 -2.07 14.59
C MET A 63 -10.07 -3.35 14.94
N ARG A 64 -9.16 -3.31 15.91
CA ARG A 64 -8.52 -4.53 16.43
C ARG A 64 -9.53 -5.47 17.08
N ASP A 65 -10.49 -4.93 17.83
CA ASP A 65 -11.51 -5.76 18.49
C ASP A 65 -12.48 -6.39 17.46
N VAL A 66 -12.70 -5.74 16.30
CA VAL A 66 -13.55 -6.25 15.20
C VAL A 66 -12.80 -7.20 14.27
N LEU A 67 -11.60 -6.82 13.81
CA LEU A 67 -10.83 -7.54 12.78
C LEU A 67 -9.80 -8.50 13.35
N GLY A 68 -9.49 -8.42 14.65
CA GLY A 68 -8.36 -9.14 15.24
C GLY A 68 -6.98 -8.60 14.85
N LEU A 69 -6.91 -7.50 14.09
CA LEU A 69 -5.67 -6.94 13.56
C LEU A 69 -5.28 -5.64 14.28
N ASP A 70 -4.08 -5.61 14.84
CA ASP A 70 -3.52 -4.44 15.52
C ASP A 70 -2.51 -3.72 14.63
N LEU A 71 -2.86 -2.54 14.13
CA LEU A 71 -1.97 -1.73 13.27
C LEU A 71 -0.66 -1.30 13.95
N LEU A 72 -0.57 -1.35 15.29
CA LEU A 72 0.67 -1.06 16.01
C LEU A 72 1.55 -2.30 16.19
N ASN A 73 1.03 -3.49 15.90
CA ASN A 73 1.82 -4.71 15.80
C ASN A 73 2.45 -4.78 14.38
N PRO A 74 3.78 -4.85 14.25
CA PRO A 74 4.44 -4.86 12.93
C PRO A 74 3.99 -6.00 12.02
N ASN A 75 3.73 -7.20 12.55
CA ASN A 75 3.33 -8.35 11.75
C ASN A 75 1.92 -8.17 11.20
N HIS A 76 1.00 -7.68 12.02
CA HIS A 76 -0.37 -7.37 11.58
C HIS A 76 -0.36 -6.22 10.56
N PHE A 77 0.46 -5.19 10.78
CA PHE A 77 0.56 -4.10 9.81
C PHE A 77 1.11 -4.59 8.46
N LEU A 78 2.12 -5.46 8.46
CA LEU A 78 2.62 -6.08 7.22
C LEU A 78 1.55 -6.95 6.55
N GLN A 79 0.74 -7.68 7.31
CA GLN A 79 -0.40 -8.42 6.76
C GLN A 79 -1.37 -7.47 6.04
N VAL A 80 -1.75 -6.35 6.67
CA VAL A 80 -2.61 -5.33 6.07
C VAL A 80 -1.98 -4.74 4.79
N LEU A 81 -0.67 -4.50 4.79
CA LEU A 81 0.03 -4.02 3.59
C LEU A 81 0.01 -5.03 2.42
N ASN A 82 -0.09 -6.33 2.71
CA ASN A 82 -0.08 -7.38 1.70
C ASN A 82 -1.48 -7.84 1.28
N SER A 83 -2.52 -7.56 2.06
CA SER A 83 -3.91 -7.96 1.79
C SER A 83 -4.76 -6.79 1.32
N LEU A 84 -5.25 -6.83 0.08
CA LEU A 84 -6.21 -5.82 -0.41
C LEU A 84 -7.51 -5.85 0.39
N THR A 85 -8.02 -7.04 0.66
CA THR A 85 -9.24 -7.25 1.46
C THR A 85 -9.12 -6.64 2.85
N ASP A 86 -7.99 -6.85 3.54
CA ASP A 86 -7.77 -6.25 4.86
C ASP A 86 -7.76 -4.71 4.75
N ARG A 87 -7.10 -4.15 3.74
CA ARG A 87 -7.13 -2.69 3.52
C ARG A 87 -8.54 -2.16 3.28
N MET A 88 -9.36 -2.84 2.48
CA MET A 88 -10.74 -2.42 2.22
C MET A 88 -11.59 -2.50 3.49
N ALA A 89 -11.44 -3.57 4.28
CA ALA A 89 -12.10 -3.69 5.58
C ALA A 89 -11.72 -2.55 6.55
N PHE A 90 -10.43 -2.20 6.63
CA PHE A 90 -9.98 -1.04 7.40
C PHE A 90 -10.56 0.28 6.87
N CYS A 91 -10.58 0.49 5.56
CA CYS A 91 -11.20 1.68 4.95
C CYS A 91 -12.69 1.79 5.32
N PHE A 92 -13.45 0.70 5.19
CA PHE A 92 -14.87 0.66 5.54
C PHE A 92 -15.08 1.01 7.00
N LEU A 93 -14.37 0.37 7.94
CA LEU A 93 -14.51 0.65 9.38
C LEU A 93 -14.15 2.10 9.75
N LEU A 94 -13.24 2.74 9.03
CA LEU A 94 -12.91 4.16 9.22
C LEU A 94 -14.00 5.10 8.69
N CYS A 95 -14.78 4.63 7.71
CA CYS A 95 -15.86 5.35 7.04
C CYS A 95 -17.26 4.93 7.50
N GLU A 96 -17.38 4.00 8.45
CA GLU A 96 -18.63 3.34 8.86
C GLU A 96 -19.74 4.34 9.22
N GLU A 97 -19.42 5.40 9.97
CA GLU A 97 -20.40 6.43 10.35
C GLU A 97 -21.00 7.13 9.13
N LYS A 98 -20.19 7.38 8.10
CA LYS A 98 -20.66 7.99 6.84
C LYS A 98 -21.44 6.98 6.00
N ALA A 99 -20.99 5.73 5.95
CA ALA A 99 -21.72 4.66 5.27
C ALA A 99 -23.13 4.49 5.85
N LYS A 100 -23.25 4.48 7.19
CA LYS A 100 -24.54 4.45 7.90
C LYS A 100 -25.44 5.63 7.55
N GLN A 101 -24.90 6.84 7.45
CA GLN A 101 -25.68 8.04 7.06
C GLN A 101 -26.22 7.95 5.63
N LEU A 102 -25.50 7.26 4.75
CA LEU A 102 -25.87 7.07 3.36
C LEU A 102 -26.70 5.80 3.13
N GLY A 103 -26.96 5.00 4.18
CA GLY A 103 -27.65 3.71 4.07
C GLY A 103 -26.87 2.68 3.25
N ILE A 104 -25.53 2.71 3.34
CA ILE A 104 -24.60 1.83 2.60
C ILE A 104 -24.05 0.80 3.59
N ASP A 105 -24.16 -0.48 3.25
CA ASP A 105 -23.53 -1.57 4.01
C ASP A 105 -22.12 -1.88 3.50
N ALA A 106 -21.49 -2.94 4.01
CA ALA A 106 -20.13 -3.30 3.61
C ALA A 106 -20.05 -3.73 2.14
N ASP A 107 -21.01 -4.53 1.68
CA ASP A 107 -21.02 -5.08 0.33
C ASP A 107 -21.25 -3.94 -0.69
N ASP A 108 -22.25 -3.08 -0.45
CA ASP A 108 -22.51 -1.90 -1.27
C ASP A 108 -21.34 -0.92 -1.29
N TYR A 109 -20.58 -0.83 -0.19
CA TYR A 109 -19.38 -0.01 -0.12
C TYR A 109 -18.27 -0.59 -0.98
N GLU A 110 -18.00 -1.90 -0.88
CA GLU A 110 -16.95 -2.57 -1.64
C GLU A 110 -17.23 -2.55 -3.15
N GLU A 111 -18.48 -2.75 -3.57
CA GLU A 111 -18.88 -2.66 -4.98
C GLU A 111 -18.56 -1.28 -5.58
N ARG A 112 -18.67 -0.21 -4.79
CA ARG A 112 -18.33 1.15 -5.24
C ARG A 112 -16.83 1.37 -5.45
N LEU A 113 -15.98 0.47 -4.98
CA LEU A 113 -14.53 0.53 -5.12
C LEU A 113 -13.98 -0.34 -6.26
N TYR A 114 -14.82 -1.13 -6.92
CA TYR A 114 -14.41 -1.92 -8.07
C TYR A 114 -14.07 -1.05 -9.26
N ASP A 115 -13.11 -1.48 -10.07
CA ASP A 115 -12.77 -0.71 -11.27
C ASP A 115 -13.90 -0.83 -12.31
N THR A 116 -14.20 0.29 -12.97
CA THR A 116 -15.23 0.39 -14.00
C THR A 116 -14.57 0.80 -15.33
N PRO A 117 -15.21 0.55 -16.49
CA PRO A 117 -14.67 0.99 -17.78
C PRO A 117 -14.39 2.50 -17.86
N GLN A 118 -15.11 3.30 -17.06
CA GLN A 118 -14.98 4.75 -17.01
C GLN A 118 -13.96 5.23 -15.96
N ARG A 119 -13.64 4.38 -14.97
CA ARG A 119 -12.74 4.74 -13.87
C ARG A 119 -12.03 3.51 -13.32
N ASP A 120 -10.71 3.51 -13.50
CA ASP A 120 -9.78 2.51 -12.99
C ASP A 120 -8.98 3.05 -11.79
N GLY A 121 -8.59 2.15 -10.87
CA GLY A 121 -7.70 2.40 -9.76
C GLY A 121 -8.37 2.85 -8.46
N VAL A 122 -9.69 2.70 -8.31
CA VAL A 122 -10.42 3.24 -7.14
C VAL A 122 -9.99 2.54 -5.85
N SER A 123 -9.94 1.22 -5.87
CA SER A 123 -9.42 0.39 -4.77
C SER A 123 -7.95 0.68 -4.44
N ALA A 124 -7.15 1.04 -5.46
CA ALA A 124 -5.76 1.42 -5.29
C ALA A 124 -5.60 2.80 -4.64
N GLU A 125 -6.42 3.79 -5.04
CA GLU A 125 -6.49 5.11 -4.40
C GLU A 125 -6.92 4.98 -2.93
N ALA A 126 -7.96 4.20 -2.64
CA ALA A 126 -8.41 3.93 -1.27
C ALA A 126 -7.30 3.27 -0.43
N SER A 127 -6.63 2.25 -0.99
CA SER A 127 -5.48 1.60 -0.36
C SER A 127 -4.35 2.59 -0.07
N GLN A 128 -4.02 3.45 -1.03
CA GLN A 128 -2.97 4.44 -0.88
C GLN A 128 -3.34 5.48 0.20
N ALA A 129 -4.58 5.94 0.23
CA ALA A 129 -5.08 6.87 1.22
C ALA A 129 -4.99 6.27 2.64
N LEU A 130 -5.33 4.99 2.81
CA LEU A 130 -5.19 4.28 4.09
C LEU A 130 -3.73 4.22 4.55
N ILE A 131 -2.81 3.82 3.68
CA ILE A 131 -1.39 3.69 4.05
C ILE A 131 -0.79 5.06 4.38
N GLN A 132 -1.20 6.11 3.67
CA GLN A 132 -0.82 7.49 3.98
C GLN A 132 -1.35 7.95 5.35
N GLU A 133 -2.58 7.57 5.72
CA GLU A 133 -3.14 7.88 7.04
C GLU A 133 -2.40 7.10 8.13
N CYS A 134 -2.01 5.85 7.86
CA CYS A 134 -1.16 5.06 8.75
C CYS A 134 0.21 5.73 8.96
N GLU A 135 0.87 6.22 7.90
CA GLU A 135 2.14 6.97 8.02
C GLU A 135 1.98 8.16 8.98
N ASP A 136 0.96 8.99 8.75
CA ASP A 136 0.70 10.18 9.56
C ASP A 136 0.36 9.82 11.02
N PHE A 137 -0.44 8.79 11.23
CA PHE A 137 -0.80 8.28 12.54
C PHE A 137 0.44 7.77 13.30
N PHE A 138 1.29 6.97 12.67
CA PHE A 138 2.52 6.48 13.29
C PHE A 138 3.50 7.60 13.59
N LEU A 139 3.63 8.60 12.72
CA LEU A 139 4.44 9.78 13.00
C LEU A 139 3.95 10.56 14.23
N LYS A 140 2.63 10.76 14.36
CA LYS A 140 2.02 11.41 15.54
C LYS A 140 2.30 10.65 16.84
N LEU A 141 2.39 9.32 16.77
CA LEU A 141 2.73 8.46 17.91
C LEU A 141 4.24 8.29 18.15
N GLY A 142 5.10 8.88 17.31
CA GLY A 142 6.55 8.70 17.39
C GLY A 142 7.06 7.34 16.88
N GLN A 143 6.20 6.54 16.26
CA GLN A 143 6.52 5.22 15.69
C GLN A 143 7.22 5.35 14.32
N LYS A 144 8.45 5.89 14.34
CA LYS A 144 9.20 6.24 13.12
C LYS A 144 9.46 5.05 12.18
N ALA A 145 9.67 3.85 12.74
CA ALA A 145 9.92 2.64 11.95
C ALA A 145 8.68 2.23 11.14
N LEU A 146 7.51 2.14 11.79
CA LEU A 146 6.24 1.84 11.12
C LEU A 146 5.88 2.91 10.09
N ALA A 147 6.09 4.19 10.41
CA ALA A 147 5.90 5.27 9.45
C ALA A 147 6.82 5.13 8.22
N ALA A 148 8.07 4.70 8.41
CA ALA A 148 8.99 4.46 7.30
C ALA A 148 8.54 3.28 6.43
N ILE A 149 8.04 2.19 7.05
CA ILE A 149 7.46 1.04 6.33
C ILE A 149 6.26 1.49 5.49
N ALA A 150 5.31 2.23 6.08
CA ALA A 150 4.15 2.76 5.37
C ALA A 150 4.55 3.60 4.16
N ARG A 151 5.49 4.54 4.34
CA ARG A 151 6.03 5.36 3.25
C ARG A 151 6.65 4.52 2.14
N LYS A 152 7.50 3.57 2.49
CA LYS A 152 8.15 2.69 1.52
C LYS A 152 7.15 1.81 0.78
N SER A 153 6.10 1.34 1.46
CA SER A 153 5.02 0.61 0.81
C SER A 153 4.32 1.44 -0.26
N ILE A 154 4.03 2.73 0.01
CA ILE A 154 3.43 3.63 -0.98
C ILE A 154 4.35 3.82 -2.19
N GLU A 155 5.64 4.04 -1.94
CA GLU A 155 6.65 4.19 -3.00
C GLU A 155 6.72 2.92 -3.87
N SER A 156 6.78 1.74 -3.24
CA SER A 156 6.84 0.44 -3.92
C SER A 156 5.58 0.12 -4.71
N MET A 157 4.39 0.41 -4.18
CA MET A 157 3.13 0.23 -4.91
C MET A 157 3.09 1.09 -6.18
N LYS A 158 3.51 2.34 -6.07
CA LYS A 158 3.54 3.27 -7.21
C LYS A 158 4.54 2.81 -8.28
N SER A 159 5.79 2.56 -7.88
CA SER A 159 6.83 2.15 -8.83
C SER A 159 6.54 0.77 -9.44
N GLY A 160 5.98 -0.14 -8.64
CA GLY A 160 5.55 -1.46 -9.10
C GLY A 160 4.46 -1.38 -10.17
N LYS A 161 3.40 -0.60 -9.92
CA LYS A 161 2.33 -0.38 -10.90
C LYS A 161 2.87 0.25 -12.17
N GLU A 162 3.64 1.34 -12.07
CA GLU A 162 4.22 2.01 -13.24
C GLU A 162 5.08 1.06 -14.08
N ARG A 163 5.87 0.20 -13.43
CA ARG A 163 6.72 -0.78 -14.11
C ARG A 163 5.91 -1.88 -14.80
N VAL A 164 4.87 -2.41 -14.15
CA VAL A 164 3.99 -3.42 -14.75
C VAL A 164 3.23 -2.82 -15.92
N ASP A 165 2.67 -1.62 -15.77
CA ASP A 165 1.95 -0.92 -16.84
C ASP A 165 2.85 -0.67 -18.06
N GLU A 166 4.13 -0.33 -17.85
CA GLU A 166 5.12 -0.19 -18.91
C GLU A 166 5.41 -1.52 -19.62
N LEU A 167 5.59 -2.61 -18.87
CA LEU A 167 5.83 -3.94 -19.43
C LEU A 167 4.63 -4.44 -20.24
N MET A 168 3.41 -4.17 -19.78
CA MET A 168 2.17 -4.49 -20.49
C MET A 168 2.08 -3.71 -21.80
N LYS A 169 2.35 -2.39 -21.79
CA LYS A 169 2.31 -1.55 -22.99
C LYS A 169 3.36 -1.92 -24.03
N THR A 170 4.53 -2.39 -23.58
CA THR A 170 5.64 -2.74 -24.47
C THR A 170 5.58 -4.19 -24.96
N GLY A 171 4.59 -4.98 -24.53
CA GLY A 171 4.50 -6.42 -24.82
C GLY A 171 5.63 -7.26 -24.21
N GLN A 172 6.47 -6.65 -23.36
CA GLN A 172 7.59 -7.33 -22.72
C GLN A 172 7.15 -8.21 -21.56
N PHE A 173 5.95 -7.97 -21.01
CA PHE A 173 5.41 -8.75 -19.90
C PHE A 173 5.28 -10.23 -20.26
N ASP A 174 4.60 -10.55 -21.36
CA ASP A 174 4.40 -11.93 -21.81
C ASP A 174 5.73 -12.61 -22.17
N SER A 175 6.66 -11.86 -22.76
CA SER A 175 8.00 -12.37 -23.08
C SER A 175 8.80 -12.75 -21.83
N LEU A 176 8.74 -11.93 -20.78
CA LEU A 176 9.40 -12.23 -19.50
C LEU A 176 8.77 -13.44 -18.80
N LEU A 177 7.45 -13.57 -18.85
CA LEU A 177 6.75 -14.74 -18.29
C LEU A 177 7.13 -16.02 -19.02
N GLN A 178 7.11 -15.99 -20.36
CA GLN A 178 7.50 -17.15 -21.16
C GLN A 178 8.94 -17.57 -20.86
N LYS A 179 9.86 -16.60 -20.79
CA LYS A 179 11.27 -16.87 -20.47
C LYS A 179 11.44 -17.49 -19.08
N ALA A 180 10.74 -16.96 -18.07
CA ALA A 180 10.77 -17.53 -16.72
C ALA A 180 10.22 -18.97 -16.68
N GLN A 181 9.19 -19.26 -17.49
CA GLN A 181 8.62 -20.59 -17.61
C GLN A 181 9.58 -21.57 -18.31
N ASP A 182 10.23 -21.14 -19.38
CA ASP A 182 11.25 -21.93 -20.09
C ASP A 182 12.45 -22.24 -19.17
N GLU A 183 12.89 -21.27 -18.36
CA GLU A 183 13.95 -21.46 -17.37
C GLU A 183 13.55 -22.47 -16.28
N MET A 184 12.31 -22.41 -15.76
CA MET A 184 11.80 -23.40 -14.80
C MET A 184 11.71 -24.80 -15.41
N ASN A 185 11.23 -24.92 -16.64
CA ASN A 185 11.13 -26.21 -17.34
C ASN A 185 12.51 -26.83 -17.55
N ALA A 186 13.51 -26.04 -17.96
CA ALA A 186 14.89 -26.51 -18.11
C ALA A 186 15.52 -26.98 -16.78
N MET A 187 15.16 -26.34 -15.66
CA MET A 187 15.57 -26.78 -14.32
C MET A 187 14.88 -28.08 -13.88
N MET A 188 13.61 -28.30 -14.26
CA MET A 188 12.91 -29.56 -13.99
C MET A 188 13.46 -30.72 -14.84
N ASP A 189 13.68 -30.51 -16.13
CA ASP A 189 14.19 -31.55 -17.04
C ASP A 189 15.62 -31.98 -16.70
N SER A 190 16.43 -31.08 -16.14
CA SER A 190 17.79 -31.40 -15.68
C SER A 190 17.84 -32.15 -14.34
N GLN A 191 16.73 -32.25 -13.61
CA GLN A 191 16.62 -32.99 -12.33
C GLN A 191 15.91 -34.35 -12.45
N LEU A 192 15.36 -34.69 -13.62
CA LEU A 192 14.85 -36.03 -13.87
C LEU A 192 16.01 -36.98 -14.19
N PRO A 193 16.23 -38.07 -13.42
CA PRO A 193 17.21 -39.08 -13.81
C PRO A 193 16.80 -39.69 -15.16
N PRO A 194 17.76 -40.08 -16.02
CA PRO A 194 17.42 -40.76 -17.25
C PRO A 194 16.58 -41.99 -16.90
N SER A 195 15.34 -42.00 -17.40
CA SER A 195 14.49 -43.18 -17.41
C SER A 195 15.28 -44.29 -18.09
N VAL A 196 15.84 -45.19 -17.29
CA VAL A 196 16.45 -46.43 -17.76
C VAL A 196 15.33 -47.23 -18.39
N GLY A 197 15.23 -47.13 -19.72
CA GLY A 197 14.39 -47.97 -20.54
C GLY A 197 14.72 -49.43 -20.27
N SER A 198 13.93 -50.05 -19.41
CA SER A 198 13.84 -51.50 -19.32
C SER A 198 13.11 -51.99 -20.56
N GLY A 199 13.88 -52.18 -21.63
CA GLY A 199 13.49 -53.04 -22.73
C GLY A 199 13.39 -54.46 -22.23
N SER A 200 12.18 -54.88 -21.84
CA SER A 200 11.87 -56.29 -21.61
C SER A 200 10.49 -56.59 -22.18
N SER A 201 10.47 -56.80 -23.49
CA SER A 201 9.37 -57.48 -24.18
C SER A 201 9.98 -58.68 -24.89
N ASN A 202 10.23 -59.72 -24.10
CA ASN A 202 10.48 -61.06 -24.60
C ASN A 202 9.14 -61.61 -25.13
N SER A 203 8.99 -61.74 -26.44
CA SER A 203 7.88 -62.46 -27.05
C SER A 203 8.36 -63.02 -28.39
N GLN A 204 8.89 -64.24 -28.33
CA GLN A 204 9.07 -65.10 -29.50
C GLN A 204 7.73 -65.77 -29.83
N PRO A 205 7.30 -65.80 -31.11
CA PRO A 205 6.20 -66.65 -31.54
C PRO A 205 6.76 -67.90 -32.24
N SER A 206 6.34 -69.09 -31.83
CA SER A 206 6.43 -70.35 -32.60
C SER A 206 5.70 -71.47 -31.84
N GLN A 207 4.97 -72.40 -32.42
CA GLN A 207 4.50 -72.62 -33.78
C GLN A 207 3.33 -73.62 -33.67
N GLU A 208 2.40 -73.48 -34.59
CA GLU A 208 1.33 -74.38 -34.97
C GLU A 208 1.87 -75.75 -35.45
N SER A 209 1.33 -76.87 -34.96
CA SER A 209 1.49 -78.19 -35.59
C SER A 209 0.21 -79.03 -35.50
N THR A 210 -0.58 -78.92 -36.56
CA THR A 210 -1.27 -79.98 -37.32
C THR A 210 -1.39 -81.42 -36.78
N GLY A 211 -2.59 -81.99 -36.99
CA GLY A 211 -2.83 -83.41 -37.32
C GLY A 211 -3.42 -84.26 -36.19
N SER A 212 -4.74 -84.49 -36.11
CA SER A 212 -5.54 -85.51 -36.84
C SER A 212 -5.19 -86.95 -36.50
N THR A 213 -6.00 -87.64 -35.70
CA THR A 213 -7.00 -88.67 -36.09
C THR A 213 -7.58 -89.32 -34.84
#